data_AF-D2Q0K8-F1
#
_entry.id   AF-D2Q0K8-F1
#
_cell.length_a   1.000
_cell.length_b   1.000
_cell.length_c   1.000
_cell.angle_alpha   90.00
_cell.angle_beta   90.00
_cell.angle_gamma   90.00
#
_symmetry.space_group_name_H-M   'P 1'
#
loop_
_entity.id
_entity.type
_entity.pdbx_description
1 polymer ?
#
loop_
_entity_poly.entity_id
_entity_poly.type
_entity_poly.pdbx_seq_one_letter_code
_entity_poly.pdbx_strand_id
1 'polypeptide(L)'
;MTPEDPTARRPVQSPYAIRTRTFGTRRKGLDPDEVREYLNELAAQVEHSDAERARLRAELDRQRDSAPADAEQRAHITANAVGLLSQAQQIADNLVSEAEQYAKDLIESAREQQRDVLLRARDSVETAVRQLPANNVQAAELEYVRTFTQVAHVQLRSVLDALAEQVERLGHLPRVPDGPQPTTDALGQLPQAPASLESADGDVRWWTDLSSSDAIEPAAGSRSPAVHRRNL
;
A
#
# COMPACT_ATOMS: atom_id res chain seq x y z
N MET A 1 6.35 4.29 -46.78
CA MET A 1 6.36 5.68 -47.28
C MET A 1 6.77 6.57 -46.12
N THR A 2 8.04 6.96 -46.07
CA THR A 2 8.56 7.92 -45.09
C THR A 2 8.00 9.31 -45.42
N PRO A 3 7.46 10.06 -44.45
CA PRO A 3 7.05 11.44 -44.69
C PRO A 3 8.30 12.26 -44.98
N GLU A 4 8.49 12.68 -46.24
CA GLU A 4 9.48 13.68 -46.62
C GLU A 4 9.16 14.97 -45.85
N ASP A 5 10.04 15.34 -44.94
CA ASP A 5 9.95 16.60 -44.20
C ASP A 5 10.07 17.77 -45.21
N PRO A 6 9.01 18.57 -45.41
CA PRO A 6 8.99 19.65 -46.41
C PRO A 6 10.02 20.76 -46.12
N THR A 7 10.66 20.74 -44.96
CA THR A 7 11.70 21.70 -44.57
C THR A 7 13.11 21.32 -44.98
N ALA A 8 13.36 20.05 -45.34
CA ALA A 8 14.70 19.53 -45.64
C ALA A 8 15.34 20.09 -46.93
N ARG A 9 14.55 20.69 -47.83
CA ARG A 9 15.02 21.20 -49.13
C ARG A 9 15.23 22.71 -49.20
N ARG A 10 14.89 23.48 -48.16
CA ARG A 10 15.17 24.93 -48.16
C ARG A 10 16.56 25.17 -47.57
N PRO A 11 17.51 25.76 -48.31
CA PRO A 11 18.75 26.22 -47.71
C PRO A 11 18.39 27.22 -46.61
N VAL A 12 18.78 26.92 -45.38
CA VAL A 12 18.55 27.79 -44.22
C VAL A 12 19.27 29.11 -44.53
N GLN A 13 18.50 30.19 -44.73
CA GLN A 13 19.10 31.50 -44.94
C GLN A 13 19.69 31.94 -43.61
N SER A 14 21.00 32.20 -43.57
CA SER A 14 21.62 32.72 -42.36
C SER A 14 21.08 34.12 -42.04
N PRO A 15 20.99 34.52 -40.75
CA PRO A 15 20.60 35.88 -40.38
C PRO A 15 21.39 36.96 -41.13
N TYR A 16 22.68 36.71 -41.36
CA TYR A 16 23.54 37.58 -42.17
C TYR A 16 23.05 37.70 -43.62
N ALA A 17 22.72 36.57 -44.28
CA ALA A 17 22.23 36.56 -45.66
C ALA A 17 20.89 37.28 -45.82
N ILE A 18 20.06 37.30 -44.77
CA ILE A 18 18.79 38.04 -44.72
C ILE A 18 19.08 39.56 -44.64
N ARG A 19 19.98 39.99 -43.74
CA ARG A 19 20.36 41.41 -43.56
C ARG A 19 20.98 42.02 -44.81
N THR A 20 21.83 41.28 -45.52
CA THR A 20 22.53 41.79 -46.72
C THR A 20 21.77 41.54 -48.01
N ARG A 21 20.52 41.08 -47.96
CA ARG A 21 19.73 40.77 -49.16
C ARG A 21 19.34 42.06 -49.88
N THR A 22 19.67 42.14 -51.17
CA THR A 22 19.33 43.29 -52.02
C THR A 22 18.18 42.97 -52.98
N PHE A 23 17.31 43.96 -53.23
CA PHE A 23 16.17 43.85 -54.15
C PHE A 23 16.24 44.95 -55.21
N GLY A 24 15.76 44.66 -56.42
CA GLY A 24 15.67 45.66 -57.49
C GLY A 24 14.52 46.65 -57.26
N THR A 25 14.75 47.93 -57.50
CA THR A 25 13.74 48.99 -57.32
C THR A 25 12.83 49.14 -58.54
N ARG A 26 11.52 49.36 -58.34
CA ARG A 26 10.52 49.58 -59.40
C ARG A 26 9.71 50.85 -59.12
N ARG A 27 9.18 51.49 -60.19
CA ARG A 27 8.46 52.79 -60.11
C ARG A 27 7.20 52.78 -59.22
N LYS A 28 6.64 51.60 -58.96
CA LYS A 28 5.69 51.31 -57.89
C LYS A 28 6.23 50.08 -57.16
N GLY A 29 6.75 50.27 -55.95
CA GLY A 29 7.35 49.22 -55.14
C GLY A 29 7.21 49.52 -53.65
N LEU A 30 7.58 48.56 -52.82
CA LEU A 30 7.68 48.74 -51.37
C LEU A 30 8.78 49.75 -51.03
N ASP A 31 8.61 50.48 -49.93
CA ASP A 31 9.62 51.41 -49.43
C ASP A 31 10.91 50.64 -49.07
N PRO A 32 12.07 50.98 -49.66
CA PRO A 32 13.34 50.35 -49.32
C PRO A 32 13.71 50.42 -47.84
N ASP A 33 13.31 51.46 -47.12
CA ASP A 33 13.67 51.64 -45.71
C ASP A 33 12.83 50.73 -44.81
N GLU A 34 11.51 50.65 -45.03
CA GLU A 34 10.62 49.70 -44.34
C GLU A 34 11.04 48.25 -44.61
N VAL A 35 11.44 47.92 -45.84
CA VAL A 35 11.94 46.59 -46.18
C VAL A 35 13.22 46.27 -45.43
N ARG A 36 14.14 47.22 -45.26
CA ARG A 36 15.38 47.00 -44.49
C ARG A 36 15.08 46.80 -43.00
N GLU A 37 14.16 47.57 -42.44
CA GLU A 37 13.71 47.40 -41.05
C GLU A 37 13.12 46.00 -40.83
N TYR A 38 12.21 45.58 -41.70
CA TYR A 38 11.62 44.25 -41.65
C TYR A 38 12.65 43.12 -41.78
N LEU A 39 13.63 43.25 -42.69
CA LEU A 39 14.69 42.25 -42.84
C LEU A 39 15.60 42.18 -41.61
N ASN A 40 15.82 43.29 -40.91
CA ASN A 40 16.57 43.30 -39.65
C ASN A 40 15.82 42.58 -38.54
N GLU A 41 14.52 42.84 -38.40
CA GLU A 41 13.65 42.14 -37.43
C GLU A 41 13.58 40.64 -37.73
N LEU A 42 13.36 40.28 -39.00
CA LEU A 42 13.33 38.88 -39.44
C LEU A 42 14.66 38.18 -39.15
N ALA A 43 15.80 38.83 -39.43
CA ALA A 43 17.10 38.27 -39.12
C ALA A 43 17.31 38.06 -37.61
N ALA A 44 16.85 39.00 -36.77
CA ALA A 44 16.91 38.86 -35.32
C ALA A 44 16.03 37.70 -34.81
N GLN A 45 14.83 37.53 -35.38
CA GLN A 45 13.95 36.42 -35.04
C GLN A 45 14.54 35.06 -35.43
N VAL A 46 15.16 34.96 -36.61
CA VAL A 46 15.85 33.74 -37.06
C VAL A 46 17.04 33.43 -36.14
N GLU A 47 17.83 34.43 -35.79
CA GLU A 47 18.97 34.29 -34.87
C GLU A 47 18.53 33.80 -33.48
N HIS A 48 17.44 34.36 -32.94
CA HIS A 48 16.85 33.89 -31.69
C HIS A 48 16.36 32.43 -31.80
N SER A 49 15.68 32.09 -32.89
CA SER A 49 15.17 30.74 -33.12
C SER A 49 16.31 29.72 -33.27
N ASP A 50 17.40 30.10 -33.93
CA ASP A 50 18.58 29.24 -34.10
C ASP A 50 19.31 29.02 -32.77
N ALA A 51 19.41 30.06 -31.93
CA ALA A 51 19.96 29.95 -30.58
C ALA A 51 19.14 28.99 -29.69
N GLU A 52 17.81 29.11 -29.70
CA GLU A 52 16.92 28.21 -28.97
C GLU A 52 17.00 26.77 -29.49
N ARG A 53 17.07 26.57 -30.81
CA ARG A 53 17.26 25.24 -31.40
C ARG A 53 18.61 24.63 -31.03
N ALA A 54 19.68 25.43 -31.00
CA ALA A 54 20.99 24.97 -30.55
C ALA A 54 20.95 24.56 -29.08
N ARG A 55 20.30 25.36 -28.23
CA ARG A 55 20.11 25.05 -26.80
C ARG A 55 19.32 23.75 -26.59
N LEU A 56 18.20 23.59 -27.28
CA LEU A 56 17.36 22.39 -27.16
C LEU A 56 18.08 21.13 -27.67
N ARG A 57 18.88 21.25 -28.74
CA ARG A 57 19.71 20.13 -29.22
C ARG A 57 20.77 19.74 -28.19
N ALA A 58 21.47 20.71 -27.63
CA ALA A 58 22.46 20.45 -26.59
C ALA A 58 21.83 19.77 -25.36
N GLU A 59 20.60 20.15 -25.00
CA GLU A 59 19.89 19.51 -23.88
C GLU A 59 19.42 18.10 -24.22
N LEU A 60 18.91 17.87 -25.44
CA LEU A 60 18.56 16.53 -25.90
C LEU A 60 19.78 15.60 -25.95
N ASP A 61 20.93 16.11 -26.37
CA ASP A 61 22.17 15.34 -26.42
C ASP A 61 22.61 14.98 -24.99
N ARG A 62 22.57 15.92 -24.04
CA ARG A 62 22.82 15.62 -22.61
C ARG A 62 21.87 14.57 -22.05
N GLN A 63 20.58 14.67 -22.35
CA GLN A 63 19.59 13.70 -21.87
C GLN A 63 19.79 12.32 -22.49
N ARG A 64 20.21 12.26 -23.77
CA ARG A 64 20.57 10.99 -24.43
C ARG A 64 21.81 10.36 -23.81
N ASP A 65 22.78 11.18 -23.43
CA ASP A 65 24.00 10.71 -22.76
C ASP A 65 23.71 10.22 -21.33
N SER A 66 22.72 10.81 -20.63
CA SER A 66 22.33 10.39 -19.27
C SER A 66 21.32 9.23 -19.23
N ALA A 67 20.49 9.07 -20.27
CA ALA A 67 19.50 8.00 -20.38
C ALA A 67 20.02 6.56 -20.16
N PRO A 68 21.20 6.14 -20.68
CA PRO A 68 21.70 4.78 -20.43
C PRO A 68 22.03 4.54 -18.96
N ALA A 69 22.62 5.51 -18.26
CA ALA A 69 22.93 5.40 -16.83
C ALA A 69 21.64 5.29 -15.99
N ASP A 70 20.62 6.10 -16.32
CA ASP A 70 19.32 6.03 -15.66
C ASP A 70 18.61 4.69 -15.91
N ALA A 71 18.73 4.14 -17.12
CA ALA A 71 18.14 2.86 -17.49
C ALA A 71 18.78 1.69 -16.72
N GLU A 72 20.12 1.66 -16.62
CA GLU A 72 20.86 0.67 -15.83
C GLU A 72 20.48 0.76 -14.35
N GLN A 73 20.46 1.97 -13.77
CA GLN A 73 20.07 2.17 -12.38
C GLN A 73 18.64 1.67 -12.09
N ARG A 74 17.68 1.95 -13.00
CA ARG A 74 16.30 1.44 -12.89
C ARG A 74 16.25 -0.08 -12.98
N ALA A 75 17.02 -0.69 -13.86
CA ALA A 75 17.11 -2.14 -13.98
C ALA A 75 17.65 -2.78 -12.70
N HIS A 76 18.70 -2.19 -12.09
CA HIS A 76 19.26 -2.65 -10.82
C HIS A 76 18.27 -2.54 -9.65
N ILE A 77 17.57 -1.39 -9.52
CA ILE A 77 16.54 -1.21 -8.49
C ILE A 77 15.40 -2.22 -8.68
N THR A 78 14.97 -2.43 -9.92
CA THR A 78 13.90 -3.39 -10.24
C THR A 78 14.33 -4.82 -9.90
N ALA A 79 15.53 -5.23 -10.29
CA ALA A 79 16.06 -6.55 -9.99
C ALA A 79 16.17 -6.80 -8.47
N ASN A 80 16.65 -5.80 -7.71
CA ASN A 80 16.71 -5.88 -6.26
C ASN A 80 15.31 -5.99 -5.62
N ALA A 81 14.35 -5.18 -6.08
CA ALA A 81 12.98 -5.23 -5.58
C ALA A 81 12.32 -6.60 -5.82
N VAL A 82 12.55 -7.22 -6.98
CA VAL A 82 12.07 -8.58 -7.27
C VAL A 82 12.73 -9.61 -6.34
N GLY A 83 14.03 -9.48 -6.08
CA GLY A 83 14.74 -10.33 -5.11
C GLY A 83 14.17 -10.20 -3.70
N LEU A 84 13.95 -8.98 -3.23
CA LEU A 84 13.35 -8.71 -1.92
C LEU A 84 11.92 -9.24 -1.82
N LEU A 85 11.11 -9.09 -2.87
CA LEU A 85 9.75 -9.63 -2.90
C LEU A 85 9.75 -11.16 -2.82
N SER A 86 10.62 -11.82 -3.57
CA SER A 86 10.79 -13.28 -3.51
C SER A 86 11.20 -13.74 -2.11
N GLN A 87 12.14 -13.03 -1.47
CA GLN A 87 12.54 -13.30 -0.10
C GLN A 87 11.38 -13.11 0.88
N ALA A 88 10.62 -12.02 0.76
CA ALA A 88 9.47 -11.75 1.61
C ALA A 88 8.38 -12.82 1.47
N GLN A 89 8.13 -13.30 0.23
CA GLN A 89 7.21 -14.41 -0.03
C GLN A 89 7.68 -15.70 0.65
N GLN A 90 8.96 -16.04 0.53
CA GLN A 90 9.52 -17.23 1.19
C GLN A 90 9.41 -17.14 2.72
N ILE A 91 9.64 -15.96 3.30
CA ILE A 91 9.47 -15.73 4.75
C ILE A 91 7.99 -15.87 5.14
N ALA A 92 7.07 -15.33 4.34
CA ALA A 92 5.64 -15.45 4.59
C ALA A 92 5.18 -16.92 4.55
N ASP A 93 5.60 -17.69 3.55
CA ASP A 93 5.26 -19.11 3.43
C ASP A 93 5.79 -19.92 4.63
N ASN A 94 7.02 -19.62 5.06
CA ASN A 94 7.60 -20.25 6.25
C ASN A 94 6.83 -19.91 7.53
N LEU A 95 6.44 -18.64 7.72
CA LEU A 95 5.66 -18.21 8.88
C LEU A 95 4.26 -18.83 8.92
N VAL A 96 3.61 -18.98 7.75
CA VAL A 96 2.31 -19.66 7.67
C VAL A 96 2.46 -21.13 8.08
N SER A 97 3.48 -21.82 7.55
CA SER A 97 3.78 -23.21 7.92
C SER A 97 4.05 -23.36 9.43
N GLU A 98 4.85 -22.47 10.02
CA GLU A 98 5.15 -22.46 11.46
C GLU A 98 3.89 -22.19 12.30
N ALA A 99 3.08 -21.22 11.90
CA ALA A 99 1.82 -20.90 12.57
C ALA A 99 0.81 -22.06 12.50
N GLU A 100 0.71 -22.75 11.37
CA GLU A 100 -0.13 -23.94 11.23
C GLU A 100 0.32 -25.08 12.13
N GLN A 101 1.63 -25.31 12.23
CA GLN A 101 2.19 -26.34 13.10
C GLN A 101 1.93 -25.99 14.57
N TYR A 102 2.21 -24.75 14.97
CA TYR A 102 1.95 -24.27 16.32
C TYR A 102 0.47 -24.37 16.70
N ALA A 103 -0.44 -24.05 15.78
CA ALA A 103 -1.88 -24.19 16.01
C ALA A 103 -2.30 -25.66 16.24
N LYS A 104 -1.72 -26.60 15.50
CA LYS A 104 -1.97 -28.04 15.69
C LYS A 104 -1.49 -28.49 17.07
N ASP A 105 -0.27 -28.12 17.45
CA ASP A 105 0.31 -28.45 18.75
C ASP A 105 -0.51 -27.85 19.90
N LEU A 106 -0.98 -26.61 19.73
CA LEU A 106 -1.84 -25.95 20.71
C LEU A 106 -3.17 -26.70 20.88
N ILE A 107 -3.83 -27.11 19.79
CA ILE A 107 -5.08 -27.88 19.85
C ILE A 107 -4.87 -29.24 20.51
N GLU A 108 -3.76 -29.91 20.21
CA GLU A 108 -3.41 -31.19 20.83
C GLU A 108 -3.22 -31.02 22.34
N SER A 109 -2.41 -30.04 22.76
CA SER A 109 -2.20 -29.75 24.18
C SER A 109 -3.48 -29.38 24.92
N ALA A 110 -4.37 -28.59 24.30
CA ALA A 110 -5.65 -28.22 24.89
C ALA A 110 -6.58 -29.42 25.06
N ARG A 111 -6.57 -30.37 24.10
CA ARG A 111 -7.35 -31.62 24.20
C ARG A 111 -6.81 -32.55 25.28
N GLU A 112 -5.49 -32.64 25.43
CA GLU A 112 -4.88 -33.39 26.52
C GLU A 112 -5.25 -32.81 27.88
N GLN A 113 -5.10 -31.49 28.05
CA GLN A 113 -5.49 -30.78 29.26
C GLN A 113 -6.98 -30.96 29.58
N GLN A 114 -7.86 -30.89 28.57
CA GLN A 114 -9.29 -31.12 28.75
C GLN A 114 -9.57 -32.54 29.27
N ARG A 115 -8.92 -33.56 28.71
CA ARG A 115 -9.08 -34.96 29.17
C ARG A 115 -8.60 -35.12 30.60
N ASP A 116 -7.45 -34.55 30.94
CA ASP A 116 -6.90 -34.58 32.30
C ASP A 116 -7.82 -33.94 33.32
N VAL A 117 -8.38 -32.77 33.00
CA VAL A 117 -9.34 -32.07 33.86
C VAL A 117 -10.60 -32.92 34.06
N LEU A 118 -11.12 -33.54 33.00
CA LEU A 118 -12.29 -34.42 33.08
C LEU A 118 -12.03 -35.69 33.91
N LEU A 119 -10.85 -36.30 33.77
CA LEU A 119 -10.44 -37.45 34.59
C LEU A 119 -10.35 -37.07 36.07
N ARG A 120 -9.66 -35.97 36.40
CA ARG A 120 -9.55 -35.48 37.78
C ARG A 120 -10.91 -35.11 38.37
N ALA A 121 -11.77 -34.45 37.59
CA ALA A 121 -13.12 -34.12 38.02
C ALA A 121 -13.90 -35.40 38.35
N ARG A 122 -13.87 -36.41 37.48
CA ARG A 122 -14.52 -37.70 37.72
C ARG A 122 -14.01 -38.38 38.99
N ASP A 123 -12.70 -38.46 39.19
CA ASP A 123 -12.10 -39.08 40.38
C ASP A 123 -12.49 -38.32 41.67
N SER A 124 -12.53 -36.99 41.61
CA SER A 124 -12.98 -36.15 42.73
C SER A 124 -14.47 -36.38 43.06
N VAL A 125 -15.32 -36.60 42.05
CA VAL A 125 -16.73 -36.94 42.25
C VAL A 125 -16.87 -38.33 42.86
N GLU A 126 -16.15 -39.34 42.35
CA GLU A 126 -16.24 -40.70 42.88
C GLU A 126 -15.80 -40.77 44.35
N THR A 127 -14.72 -40.05 44.69
CA THR A 127 -14.24 -39.98 46.08
C THR A 127 -15.22 -39.23 46.98
N ALA A 128 -15.81 -38.13 46.53
CA ALA A 128 -16.83 -37.40 47.29
C ALA A 128 -18.10 -38.24 47.53
N VAL A 129 -18.57 -38.97 46.51
CA VAL A 129 -19.75 -39.86 46.63
C VAL A 129 -19.47 -41.00 47.61
N ARG A 130 -18.27 -41.60 47.60
CA ARG A 130 -17.91 -42.67 48.56
C ARG A 130 -17.84 -42.19 50.00
N GLN A 131 -17.55 -40.91 50.23
CA GLN A 131 -17.44 -40.33 51.57
C GLN A 131 -18.79 -39.84 52.14
N LEU A 132 -19.86 -39.85 51.33
CA LEU A 132 -21.17 -39.35 51.73
C LEU A 132 -21.99 -40.41 52.50
N PRO A 133 -22.44 -40.15 53.74
CA PRO A 133 -23.26 -41.10 54.49
C PRO A 133 -24.69 -41.20 53.92
N ALA A 134 -25.24 -42.41 53.86
CA ALA A 134 -26.49 -42.76 53.15
C ALA A 134 -27.79 -42.03 53.60
N ASN A 135 -27.76 -41.21 54.66
CA ASN A 135 -28.97 -40.64 55.27
C ASN A 135 -29.25 -39.16 54.95
N ASN A 136 -28.44 -38.46 54.12
CA ASN A 136 -28.58 -37.00 53.89
C ASN A 136 -28.55 -36.58 52.40
N VAL A 137 -29.13 -37.38 51.51
CA VAL A 137 -29.03 -37.21 50.05
C VAL A 137 -29.49 -35.83 49.56
N GLN A 138 -30.57 -35.25 50.12
CA GLN A 138 -31.12 -33.98 49.63
C GLN A 138 -30.39 -32.72 50.16
N ALA A 139 -29.87 -32.75 51.39
CA ALA A 139 -29.09 -31.63 51.93
C ALA A 139 -27.69 -31.59 51.30
N ALA A 140 -27.12 -32.76 51.04
CA ALA A 140 -25.84 -32.90 50.35
C ALA A 140 -25.93 -32.49 48.88
N GLU A 141 -27.02 -32.77 48.16
CA GLU A 141 -27.22 -32.28 46.78
C GLU A 141 -27.18 -30.75 46.69
N LEU A 142 -27.79 -30.04 47.63
CA LEU A 142 -27.80 -28.57 47.67
C LEU A 142 -26.42 -27.97 47.97
N GLU A 143 -25.68 -28.53 48.93
CA GLU A 143 -24.29 -28.13 49.18
C GLU A 143 -23.35 -28.51 48.04
N TYR A 144 -23.56 -29.67 47.40
CA TYR A 144 -22.79 -30.14 46.25
C TYR A 144 -22.99 -29.22 45.05
N VAL A 145 -24.23 -28.82 44.73
CA VAL A 145 -24.50 -27.86 43.65
C VAL A 145 -23.88 -26.49 43.97
N ARG A 146 -23.93 -26.05 45.23
CA ARG A 146 -23.38 -24.74 45.64
C ARG A 146 -21.85 -24.70 45.59
N THR A 147 -21.18 -25.74 46.07
CA THR A 147 -19.71 -25.85 45.98
C THR A 147 -19.25 -26.12 44.55
N PHE A 148 -19.97 -26.95 43.79
CA PHE A 148 -19.66 -27.21 42.38
C PHE A 148 -19.77 -25.95 41.53
N THR A 149 -20.84 -25.16 41.68
CA THR A 149 -20.98 -23.88 40.97
C THR A 149 -19.90 -22.89 41.38
N GLN A 150 -19.50 -22.88 42.66
CA GLN A 150 -18.45 -21.98 43.13
C GLN A 150 -17.05 -22.39 42.62
N VAL A 151 -16.72 -23.67 42.61
CA VAL A 151 -15.46 -24.19 42.04
C VAL A 151 -15.43 -24.02 40.53
N ALA A 152 -16.53 -24.30 39.83
CA ALA A 152 -16.64 -24.07 38.38
C ALA A 152 -16.46 -22.59 38.04
N HIS A 153 -17.03 -21.67 38.84
CA HIS A 153 -16.88 -20.23 38.62
C HIS A 153 -15.42 -19.78 38.79
N VAL A 154 -14.71 -20.29 39.80
CA VAL A 154 -13.29 -20.01 40.01
C VAL A 154 -12.44 -20.57 38.87
N GLN A 155 -12.71 -21.81 38.44
CA GLN A 155 -11.95 -22.43 37.35
C GLN A 155 -12.17 -21.72 36.01
N LEU A 156 -13.42 -21.37 35.67
CA LEU A 156 -13.75 -20.68 34.42
C LEU A 156 -13.13 -19.28 34.37
N ARG A 157 -13.04 -18.60 35.53
CA ARG A 157 -12.33 -17.32 35.64
C ARG A 157 -10.84 -17.46 35.42
N SER A 158 -10.20 -18.50 35.97
CA SER A 158 -8.77 -18.76 35.71
C SER A 158 -8.48 -19.13 34.25
N VAL A 159 -9.38 -19.86 33.60
CA VAL A 159 -9.26 -20.20 32.17
C VAL A 159 -9.41 -18.95 31.31
N LEU A 160 -10.34 -18.05 31.65
CA LEU A 160 -10.49 -16.77 30.95
C LEU A 160 -9.28 -15.85 31.17
N ASP A 161 -8.72 -15.78 32.37
CA ASP A 161 -7.50 -15.01 32.64
C ASP A 161 -6.29 -15.59 31.89
N ALA A 162 -6.15 -16.92 31.83
CA ALA A 162 -5.09 -17.57 31.06
C ALA A 162 -5.23 -17.36 29.54
N LEU A 163 -6.46 -17.38 29.01
CA LEU A 163 -6.72 -17.05 27.61
C LEU A 163 -6.45 -15.57 27.32
N ALA A 164 -6.79 -14.66 28.24
CA ALA A 164 -6.49 -13.24 28.11
C ALA A 164 -4.96 -12.99 28.09
N GLU A 165 -4.21 -13.64 28.97
CA GLU A 165 -2.74 -13.55 28.99
C GLU A 165 -2.11 -14.12 27.70
N GLN A 166 -2.68 -15.21 27.15
CA GLN A 166 -2.23 -15.78 25.89
C GLN A 166 -2.56 -14.88 24.68
N VAL A 167 -3.72 -14.21 24.68
CA VAL A 167 -4.07 -13.21 23.67
C VAL A 167 -3.15 -11.99 23.76
N GLU A 168 -2.80 -11.54 24.97
CA GLU A 168 -1.87 -10.43 25.18
C GLU A 168 -0.43 -10.80 24.74
N ARG A 169 0.01 -12.04 24.98
CA ARG A 169 1.27 -12.56 24.41
C ARG A 169 1.24 -12.64 22.89
N LEU A 170 0.11 -12.99 22.27
CA LEU A 170 -0.05 -12.97 20.80
C LEU A 170 -0.06 -11.54 20.25
N GLY A 171 -0.55 -10.56 21.02
CA GLY A 171 -0.42 -9.14 20.72
C GLY A 171 1.00 -8.59 20.88
N HIS A 172 1.87 -9.31 21.60
CA HIS A 172 3.27 -8.98 21.83
C HIS A 172 4.24 -9.89 21.06
N LEU A 173 3.85 -10.33 19.86
CA LEU A 173 4.82 -10.81 18.88
C LEU A 173 5.93 -9.75 18.74
N PRO A 174 7.23 -10.15 18.79
CA PRO A 174 8.32 -9.20 18.77
C PRO A 174 8.18 -8.35 17.50
N ARG A 175 8.05 -7.04 17.69
CA ARG A 175 8.27 -6.07 16.64
C ARG A 175 9.64 -6.42 16.06
N VAL A 176 9.65 -6.84 14.80
CA VAL A 176 10.86 -7.18 14.05
C VAL A 176 11.91 -6.11 14.39
N PRO A 177 13.10 -6.47 14.88
CA PRO A 177 14.12 -5.48 15.23
C PRO A 177 14.29 -4.58 14.03
N ASP A 178 14.18 -3.27 14.26
CA ASP A 178 14.40 -2.25 13.25
C ASP A 178 15.66 -2.63 12.47
N GLY A 179 15.49 -2.85 11.16
CA GLY A 179 16.60 -3.07 10.25
C GLY A 179 17.65 -1.97 10.45
N PRO A 180 18.93 -2.26 10.15
CA PRO A 180 20.05 -1.37 10.49
C PRO A 180 19.72 0.06 10.07
N GLN A 181 19.59 0.92 11.08
CA GLN A 181 19.46 2.35 10.92
C GLN A 181 20.60 2.82 10.00
N PRO A 182 20.31 3.52 8.88
CA PRO A 182 21.37 4.18 8.13
C PRO A 182 21.98 5.20 9.09
N THR A 183 23.19 4.91 9.55
CA THR A 183 24.01 5.78 10.39
C THR A 183 24.11 7.13 9.68
N THR A 184 23.35 8.09 10.19
CA THR A 184 23.32 9.48 9.73
C THR A 184 24.51 10.24 10.33
N ASP A 185 25.68 9.61 10.36
CA ASP A 185 26.91 10.12 10.99
C ASP A 185 28.04 10.39 9.98
N ALA A 186 27.75 10.24 8.68
CA ALA A 186 28.66 10.62 7.62
C ALA A 186 27.94 11.55 6.64
N LEU A 187 27.88 12.84 7.00
CA LEU A 187 28.09 14.00 6.12
C LEU A 187 27.85 15.27 6.94
N GLY A 188 28.94 15.96 7.28
CA GLY A 188 28.90 17.21 8.00
C GLY A 188 28.26 18.37 7.21
N GLN A 189 27.71 19.30 7.99
CA GLN A 189 27.64 20.75 7.76
C GLN A 189 26.83 21.27 6.56
N LEU A 190 25.64 21.85 6.86
CA LEU A 190 25.27 23.29 6.73
C LEU A 190 23.74 23.49 6.89
N PRO A 191 23.25 24.73 7.13
CA PRO A 191 23.04 25.39 8.42
C PRO A 191 21.59 25.27 8.97
N GLN A 192 21.44 25.44 10.29
CA GLN A 192 20.16 25.52 10.98
C GLN A 192 19.45 26.88 10.76
N ALA A 193 18.13 26.85 10.56
CA ALA A 193 17.17 27.94 10.83
C ALA A 193 15.74 27.35 10.90
N PRO A 194 14.78 27.98 11.61
CA PRO A 194 14.49 27.67 13.00
C PRO A 194 13.18 26.89 13.20
N ALA A 195 13.09 26.29 14.40
CA ALA A 195 11.88 25.72 14.97
C ALA A 195 10.71 26.70 14.97
N SER A 196 9.53 26.26 14.52
CA SER A 196 8.21 26.50 15.13
C SER A 196 7.11 25.85 14.28
N LEU A 197 6.07 25.38 14.98
CA LEU A 197 4.79 24.86 14.51
C LEU A 197 4.85 23.41 14.00
N GLU A 198 3.96 22.50 14.33
CA GLU A 198 2.90 22.33 15.33
C GLU A 198 2.43 20.89 15.07
N SER A 199 1.86 20.24 16.07
CA SER A 199 1.34 18.88 15.93
C SER A 199 0.28 18.78 14.84
N ALA A 200 0.47 17.86 13.89
CA ALA A 200 -0.63 17.29 13.13
C ALA A 200 -0.33 15.82 12.85
N ASP A 201 -1.00 15.02 13.67
CA ASP A 201 -1.33 13.61 13.52
C ASP A 201 -1.60 13.25 12.04
N GLY A 202 -0.62 12.59 11.41
CA GLY A 202 -0.62 12.20 10.00
C GLY A 202 -0.67 10.69 9.86
N ASP A 203 -1.69 10.09 10.46
CA ASP A 203 -1.96 8.66 10.38
C ASP A 203 -2.36 8.31 8.93
N VAL A 204 -1.43 7.69 8.20
CA VAL A 204 -1.59 7.31 6.79
C VAL A 204 -2.62 6.17 6.71
N ARG A 205 -3.89 6.52 6.51
CA ARG A 205 -5.00 5.59 6.24
C ARG A 205 -5.06 5.22 4.75
N TRP A 206 -4.39 4.13 4.36
CA TRP A 206 -4.41 3.61 2.97
C TRP A 206 -5.30 2.37 2.76
N TRP A 207 -6.13 1.98 3.74
CA TRP A 207 -6.85 0.69 3.73
C TRP A 207 -8.38 0.72 3.88
N THR A 208 -9.06 1.82 3.61
CA THR A 208 -10.54 1.82 3.69
C THR A 208 -11.19 2.34 2.43
N ASP A 209 -11.21 1.52 1.36
CA ASP A 209 -12.20 1.68 0.28
C ASP A 209 -12.51 0.41 -0.55
N LEU A 210 -12.55 -0.78 0.07
CA LEU A 210 -12.91 -2.03 -0.65
C LEU A 210 -14.06 -2.84 -0.04
N SER A 211 -14.82 -2.30 0.92
CA SER A 211 -15.94 -3.02 1.54
C SER A 211 -17.35 -2.52 1.17
N SER A 212 -17.51 -1.56 0.25
CA SER A 212 -18.84 -1.03 -0.12
C SER A 212 -19.37 -1.60 -1.45
N SER A 213 -19.14 -2.89 -1.69
CA SER A 213 -19.80 -3.64 -2.77
C SER A 213 -20.57 -4.80 -2.18
N ASP A 214 -21.71 -4.51 -1.54
CA ASP A 214 -22.80 -5.48 -1.48
C ASP A 214 -24.17 -4.79 -1.30
N ALA A 215 -24.87 -4.61 -2.41
CA ALA A 215 -26.31 -4.36 -2.43
C ALA A 215 -26.90 -5.11 -3.64
N ILE A 216 -26.78 -6.44 -3.61
CA ILE A 216 -27.58 -7.34 -4.44
C ILE A 216 -28.89 -7.59 -3.67
N GLU A 217 -29.96 -6.91 -4.09
CA GLU A 217 -31.32 -7.12 -3.62
C GLU A 217 -31.86 -8.50 -4.07
N PRO A 218 -32.36 -9.36 -3.16
CA PRO A 218 -33.04 -10.58 -3.56
C PRO A 218 -34.55 -10.32 -3.76
N ALA A 219 -34.98 -10.26 -5.02
CA ALA A 219 -36.40 -10.24 -5.38
C ALA A 219 -36.98 -11.68 -5.33
N ALA A 220 -37.75 -11.99 -4.27
CA ALA A 220 -38.62 -13.16 -4.24
C ALA A 220 -39.92 -12.89 -3.46
N GLY A 221 -40.98 -12.61 -4.23
CA GLY A 221 -42.38 -13.00 -4.09
C GLY A 221 -43.07 -13.07 -2.71
N SER A 222 -44.26 -12.45 -2.60
CA SER A 222 -45.52 -13.20 -2.49
C SER A 222 -46.78 -12.31 -2.45
N ARG A 223 -47.88 -12.86 -3.02
CA ARG A 223 -49.33 -12.56 -2.81
C ARG A 223 -49.91 -11.35 -3.55
N SER A 224 -51.07 -11.38 -4.20
CA SER A 224 -52.10 -12.40 -4.49
C SER A 224 -53.14 -11.82 -5.49
N PRO A 225 -54.05 -12.63 -6.06
CA PRO A 225 -54.89 -12.28 -7.23
C PRO A 225 -56.36 -11.95 -6.88
N ALA A 226 -57.06 -11.18 -7.74
CA ALA A 226 -58.52 -11.18 -7.94
C ALA A 226 -58.89 -10.26 -9.14
N VAL A 227 -59.27 -10.81 -10.31
CA VAL A 227 -60.66 -10.96 -10.82
C VAL A 227 -61.48 -9.66 -10.87
N HIS A 228 -61.75 -9.14 -12.09
CA HIS A 228 -63.06 -8.74 -12.64
C HIS A 228 -62.86 -8.21 -14.07
N ARG A 229 -63.17 -8.98 -15.12
CA ARG A 229 -64.42 -8.97 -15.92
C ARG A 229 -64.86 -7.58 -16.45
N ARG A 230 -64.94 -7.52 -17.79
CA ARG A 230 -65.99 -6.94 -18.68
C ARG A 230 -65.64 -5.70 -19.53
N ASN A 231 -65.94 -5.89 -20.83
CA ASN A 231 -66.47 -4.97 -21.85
C ASN A 231 -65.52 -3.85 -22.31
N LEU A 232 -65.33 -3.55 -23.59
CA LEU A 232 -66.13 -3.71 -24.81
C LEU A 232 -65.25 -4.19 -25.98
#